data_AF-A0A432YKT0-F1
#
_entry.id   AF-A0A432YKT0-F1
#
_cell.length_a   1.000
_cell.length_b   1.000
_cell.length_c   1.000
_cell.angle_alpha   90.00
_cell.angle_beta   90.00
_cell.angle_gamma   90.00
#
_symmetry.space_group_name_H-M   'P 1'
#
loop_
_entity.id
_entity.type
_entity.pdbx_description
1 polymer ?
#
loop_
_entity_poly.entity_id
_entity_poly.type
_entity_poly.pdbx_seq_one_letter_code
_entity_poly.pdbx_strand_id
1 'polypeptide(L)'
;MKRLGFVMLEVITAIVIVSSLLLMINQAWVFKSSQQQRYDWIVDAEQLRLVATDFWAKNGAPPSTMADLFTEREIEQFRLPWLQQWQFAYNAEWLELSVVAPSSAQAGWLAQQIAGAFSRENEFVMPVWQPHAQSATSEIYLHRVEQSEKPYLNAMATELDMGLFDIINVNNLDMQRLTADNVRTDELEATSLKTTELFVTTLYAHDVITPTTSLQEVTDRLAEYVELWKECQLQGKCS
;
A
#
# COMPACT_ATOMS: atom_id res chain seq x y z
N MET A 1 27.12 17.98 -67.18
CA MET A 1 27.03 16.71 -66.42
C MET A 1 27.03 16.89 -64.89
N LYS A 2 27.68 17.90 -64.28
CA LYS A 2 27.69 18.09 -62.81
C LYS A 2 26.32 18.34 -62.13
N ARG A 3 25.33 18.90 -62.82
CA ARG A 3 23.98 19.16 -62.23
C ARG A 3 23.14 17.90 -62.01
N LEU A 4 23.32 16.84 -62.81
CA LEU A 4 22.56 15.60 -62.66
C LEU A 4 22.99 14.80 -61.42
N GLY A 5 24.27 14.85 -61.05
CA GLY A 5 24.77 14.18 -59.84
C GLY A 5 24.26 14.81 -58.54
N PHE A 6 24.00 16.12 -58.53
CA PHE A 6 23.50 16.81 -57.33
C PHE A 6 22.02 16.50 -57.07
N VAL A 7 21.19 16.47 -58.12
CA VAL A 7 19.76 16.11 -58.01
C VAL A 7 19.58 14.66 -57.53
N MET A 8 20.44 13.74 -57.98
CA MET A 8 20.36 12.34 -57.54
C MET A 8 20.70 12.19 -56.05
N LEU A 9 21.69 12.93 -55.55
CA LEU A 9 22.08 12.91 -54.14
C LEU A 9 21.00 13.51 -53.24
N GLU A 10 20.34 14.58 -53.68
CA GLU A 10 19.24 15.24 -52.96
C GLU A 10 17.98 14.34 -52.87
N VAL A 11 17.68 13.58 -53.91
CA VAL A 11 16.57 12.61 -53.87
C VAL A 11 16.88 11.45 -52.93
N ILE A 12 18.12 10.93 -52.94
CA ILE A 12 18.52 9.84 -52.03
C ILE A 12 18.47 10.31 -50.57
N THR A 13 18.98 11.50 -50.26
CA THR A 13 18.94 12.04 -48.89
C THR A 13 17.50 12.29 -48.44
N ALA A 14 16.64 12.81 -49.31
CA ALA A 14 15.21 12.99 -49.01
C ALA A 14 14.53 11.65 -48.71
N ILE A 15 14.77 10.60 -49.50
CA ILE A 15 14.18 9.28 -49.29
C ILE A 15 14.66 8.66 -47.97
N VAL A 16 15.95 8.80 -47.63
CA VAL A 16 16.50 8.28 -46.38
C VAL A 16 15.90 9.01 -45.17
N ILE A 17 15.74 10.34 -45.25
CA ILE A 17 15.12 11.14 -44.20
C ILE A 17 13.65 10.74 -44.00
N VAL A 18 12.88 10.65 -45.09
CA VAL A 18 11.45 10.29 -45.04
C VAL A 18 11.28 8.86 -44.50
N SER A 19 12.11 7.92 -44.94
CA SER A 19 12.06 6.52 -44.48
C SER A 19 12.39 6.40 -43.00
N SER A 20 13.40 7.14 -42.52
CA SER A 20 13.78 7.18 -41.10
C SER A 20 12.68 7.79 -40.24
N LEU A 21 12.04 8.86 -40.72
CA LEU A 21 10.94 9.53 -40.03
C LEU A 21 9.70 8.62 -39.94
N LEU A 22 9.36 7.88 -41.00
CA LEU A 22 8.26 6.92 -41.00
C LEU A 22 8.49 5.78 -39.99
N LEU A 23 9.73 5.29 -39.85
CA LEU A 23 10.07 4.28 -38.84
C LEU A 23 9.87 4.82 -37.41
N MET A 24 10.31 6.05 -37.14
CA MET A 24 10.11 6.68 -35.83
C MET A 24 8.63 6.88 -35.50
N ILE A 25 7.83 7.34 -36.47
CA ILE A 25 6.38 7.53 -36.28
C ILE A 25 5.70 6.19 -35.98
N ASN A 26 6.06 5.13 -36.70
CA ASN A 26 5.48 3.80 -36.48
C ASN A 26 5.82 3.26 -35.09
N GLN A 27 7.08 3.40 -34.64
CA GLN A 27 7.49 3.00 -33.29
C GLN A 27 6.76 3.79 -32.20
N ALA A 28 6.62 5.11 -32.37
CA ALA A 28 5.88 5.95 -31.44
C ALA A 28 4.40 5.56 -31.37
N TRP A 29 3.80 5.23 -32.51
CA TRP A 29 2.39 4.81 -32.58
C TRP A 29 2.16 3.46 -31.91
N VAL A 30 3.04 2.47 -32.16
CA VAL A 30 3.00 1.16 -31.50
C VAL A 30 3.20 1.29 -29.99
N PHE A 31 4.11 2.17 -29.56
CA PHE A 31 4.30 2.43 -28.14
C PHE A 31 3.02 3.02 -27.51
N LYS A 32 2.43 4.05 -28.14
CA LYS A 32 1.21 4.69 -27.65
C LYS A 32 0.02 3.72 -27.61
N SER A 33 -0.17 2.91 -28.66
CA SER A 33 -1.27 1.93 -28.69
C SER A 33 -1.09 0.85 -27.63
N SER A 34 0.15 0.39 -27.38
CA SER A 34 0.42 -0.59 -26.33
C SER A 34 0.12 -0.06 -24.93
N GLN A 35 0.36 1.23 -24.68
CA GLN A 35 0.04 1.87 -23.40
C GLN A 35 -1.47 2.02 -23.22
N GLN A 36 -2.20 2.42 -24.27
CA GLN A 36 -3.65 2.51 -24.20
C GLN A 36 -4.28 1.13 -23.94
N GLN A 37 -3.84 0.10 -24.66
CA GLN A 37 -4.34 -1.26 -24.46
C GLN A 37 -4.10 -1.77 -23.03
N ARG A 38 -2.94 -1.45 -22.46
CA ARG A 38 -2.61 -1.76 -21.06
C ARG A 38 -3.50 -1.03 -20.07
N TYR A 39 -3.83 0.22 -20.34
CA TYR A 39 -4.79 0.97 -19.53
C TYR A 39 -6.19 0.36 -19.60
N ASP A 40 -6.65 0.03 -20.80
CA ASP A 40 -7.96 -0.61 -21.00
C ASP A 40 -8.05 -1.95 -20.25
N TRP A 41 -6.97 -2.76 -20.24
CA TRP A 41 -6.90 -4.00 -19.45
C TRP A 41 -7.11 -3.79 -17.95
N ILE A 42 -6.56 -2.71 -17.40
CA ILE A 42 -6.69 -2.39 -15.97
C ILE A 42 -8.14 -2.00 -15.67
N VAL A 43 -8.72 -1.13 -16.49
CA VAL A 43 -10.11 -0.68 -16.35
C VAL A 43 -11.08 -1.86 -16.44
N ASP A 44 -10.92 -2.71 -17.44
CA ASP A 44 -11.77 -3.86 -17.66
C ASP A 44 -11.64 -4.90 -16.53
N ALA A 45 -10.42 -5.16 -16.05
CA ALA A 45 -10.22 -6.06 -14.91
C ALA A 45 -10.90 -5.55 -13.63
N GLU A 46 -10.80 -4.25 -13.35
CA GLU A 46 -11.46 -3.62 -12.21
C GLU A 46 -12.99 -3.66 -12.34
N GLN A 47 -13.51 -3.41 -13.55
CA GLN A 47 -14.94 -3.55 -13.83
C GLN A 47 -15.41 -5.00 -13.64
N LEU A 48 -14.66 -5.99 -14.13
CA LEU A 48 -14.96 -7.40 -13.95
C LEU A 48 -15.05 -7.77 -12.47
N ARG A 49 -14.09 -7.33 -11.65
CA ARG A 49 -14.09 -7.53 -10.20
C ARG A 49 -15.33 -6.92 -9.54
N LEU A 50 -15.66 -5.68 -9.90
CA LEU A 50 -16.83 -4.97 -9.37
C LEU A 50 -18.13 -5.72 -9.66
N VAL A 51 -18.33 -6.12 -10.92
CA VAL A 51 -19.54 -6.83 -11.35
C VAL A 51 -19.60 -8.23 -10.73
N ALA A 52 -18.47 -8.92 -10.60
CA ALA A 52 -18.40 -10.21 -9.89
C ALA A 52 -18.77 -10.06 -8.41
N THR A 53 -18.32 -8.99 -7.75
CA THR A 53 -18.64 -8.69 -6.34
C THR A 53 -20.13 -8.41 -6.18
N ASP A 54 -20.71 -7.55 -7.02
CA ASP A 54 -22.14 -7.23 -7.00
C ASP A 54 -23.01 -8.46 -7.31
N PHE A 55 -22.62 -9.28 -8.28
CA PHE A 55 -23.29 -10.55 -8.55
C PHE A 55 -23.29 -11.46 -7.33
N TRP A 56 -22.15 -11.63 -6.66
CA TRP A 56 -22.05 -12.46 -5.47
C TRP A 56 -22.89 -11.91 -4.33
N ALA A 57 -22.88 -10.60 -4.11
CA ALA A 57 -23.70 -9.95 -3.09
C ALA A 57 -25.20 -10.18 -3.32
N LYS A 58 -25.66 -10.12 -4.57
CA LYS A 58 -27.08 -10.27 -4.94
C LYS A 58 -27.55 -11.72 -4.92
N ASN A 59 -26.73 -12.64 -5.41
CA ASN A 59 -27.14 -14.05 -5.58
C ASN A 59 -26.75 -14.95 -4.41
N GLY A 60 -25.90 -14.47 -3.49
CA GLY A 60 -25.36 -15.25 -2.38
C GLY A 60 -24.34 -16.32 -2.81
N ALA A 61 -24.02 -16.42 -4.10
CA ALA A 61 -23.03 -17.32 -4.67
C ALA A 61 -22.19 -16.58 -5.72
N PRO A 62 -20.89 -16.90 -5.85
CA PRO A 62 -20.01 -16.27 -6.83
C PRO A 62 -20.41 -16.66 -8.26
N PRO A 63 -20.12 -15.81 -9.26
CA PRO A 63 -20.24 -16.20 -10.67
C PRO A 63 -19.28 -17.35 -11.00
N SER A 64 -19.71 -18.22 -11.92
CA SER A 64 -18.91 -19.33 -12.43
C SER A 64 -18.23 -19.01 -13.75
N THR A 65 -18.76 -18.05 -14.50
CA THR A 65 -18.24 -17.65 -15.82
C THR A 65 -18.49 -16.17 -16.08
N MET A 66 -17.83 -15.60 -17.10
CA MET A 66 -18.14 -14.24 -17.58
C MET A 66 -19.58 -14.10 -18.10
N ALA A 67 -20.20 -15.19 -18.60
CA ALA A 67 -21.57 -15.15 -19.09
C ALA A 67 -22.61 -14.95 -17.98
N ASP A 68 -22.24 -15.24 -16.72
CA ASP A 68 -23.08 -14.94 -15.56
C ASP A 68 -23.10 -13.43 -15.24
N LEU A 69 -22.07 -12.71 -15.69
CA LEU A 69 -21.82 -11.30 -15.35
C LEU A 69 -22.22 -10.34 -16.47
N PHE A 70 -22.05 -10.74 -17.73
CA PHE A 70 -22.20 -9.87 -18.89
C PHE A 70 -22.94 -10.57 -20.02
N THR A 71 -23.63 -9.79 -20.84
CA THR A 71 -24.21 -10.28 -22.09
C THR A 71 -23.13 -10.54 -23.14
N GLU A 72 -23.41 -11.37 -24.15
CA GLU A 72 -22.45 -11.67 -25.23
C GLU A 72 -21.90 -10.39 -25.91
N ARG A 73 -22.76 -9.38 -26.13
CA ARG A 73 -22.36 -8.09 -26.72
C ARG A 73 -21.45 -7.26 -25.83
N GLU A 74 -21.58 -7.37 -24.51
CA GLU A 74 -20.71 -6.68 -23.56
C GLU A 74 -19.36 -7.38 -23.49
N ILE A 75 -19.35 -8.73 -23.49
CA ILE A 75 -18.12 -9.53 -23.52
C ILE A 75 -17.27 -9.20 -24.75
N GLU A 76 -17.88 -8.96 -25.92
CA GLU A 76 -17.16 -8.55 -27.13
C GLU A 76 -16.48 -7.17 -27.02
N GLN A 77 -16.96 -6.31 -26.12
CA GLN A 77 -16.37 -4.99 -25.91
C GLN A 77 -15.14 -5.04 -24.99
N PHE A 78 -15.06 -6.05 -24.12
CA PHE A 78 -13.92 -6.25 -23.23
C PHE A 78 -12.61 -6.47 -24.00
N ARG A 79 -11.58 -5.73 -23.60
CA ARG A 79 -10.21 -5.93 -24.03
C ARG A 79 -9.58 -7.00 -23.14
N LEU A 80 -9.71 -8.24 -23.58
CA LEU A 80 -9.09 -9.38 -22.90
C LEU A 80 -7.56 -9.24 -22.83
N PRO A 81 -6.94 -9.31 -21.63
CA PRO A 81 -5.50 -9.33 -21.46
C PRO A 81 -4.89 -10.46 -22.27
N TRP A 82 -3.93 -10.12 -23.14
CA TRP A 82 -3.25 -11.09 -24.02
C TRP A 82 -4.20 -11.96 -24.87
N LEU A 83 -5.42 -11.48 -25.14
CA LEU A 83 -6.47 -12.21 -25.85
C LEU A 83 -6.90 -13.51 -25.16
N GLN A 84 -6.69 -13.60 -23.85
CA GLN A 84 -7.09 -14.76 -23.06
C GLN A 84 -8.36 -14.49 -22.26
N GLN A 85 -9.19 -15.52 -22.14
CA GLN A 85 -10.38 -15.46 -21.31
C GLN A 85 -10.03 -15.57 -19.83
N TRP A 86 -10.80 -14.87 -19.02
CA TRP A 86 -10.73 -14.96 -17.56
C TRP A 86 -11.22 -16.33 -17.08
N GLN A 87 -10.43 -16.95 -16.22
CA GLN A 87 -10.78 -18.18 -15.52
C GLN A 87 -11.35 -17.83 -14.15
N PHE A 88 -12.37 -18.57 -13.75
CA PHE A 88 -13.11 -18.37 -12.52
C PHE A 88 -12.93 -19.64 -11.68
N ALA A 89 -12.22 -19.55 -10.57
CA ALA A 89 -12.05 -20.66 -9.65
C ALA A 89 -12.51 -20.23 -8.26
N TYR A 90 -13.55 -20.89 -7.75
CA TYR A 90 -14.03 -20.64 -6.40
C TYR A 90 -13.21 -21.45 -5.40
N ASN A 91 -12.63 -20.76 -4.42
CA ASN A 91 -11.87 -21.37 -3.33
C ASN A 91 -12.47 -20.90 -2.00
N ALA A 92 -13.48 -21.63 -1.51
CA ALA A 92 -14.19 -21.52 -0.22
C ALA A 92 -14.57 -20.11 0.31
N GLU A 93 -13.61 -19.20 0.44
CA GLU A 93 -13.74 -17.85 0.98
C GLU A 93 -13.63 -16.75 -0.09
N TRP A 94 -13.10 -17.06 -1.27
CA TRP A 94 -12.98 -16.10 -2.38
C TRP A 94 -13.19 -16.74 -3.76
N LEU A 95 -13.51 -15.89 -4.73
CA LEU A 95 -13.48 -16.20 -6.15
C LEU A 95 -12.14 -15.72 -6.72
N GLU A 96 -11.40 -16.64 -7.33
CA GLU A 96 -10.16 -16.38 -8.04
C GLU A 96 -10.48 -16.07 -9.50
N LEU A 97 -10.23 -14.82 -9.90
CA LEU A 97 -10.26 -14.40 -11.31
C LEU A 97 -8.84 -14.43 -11.84
N SER A 98 -8.53 -15.32 -12.79
CA SER A 98 -7.17 -15.46 -13.29
C SER A 98 -7.05 -15.45 -14.80
N VAL A 99 -5.87 -15.09 -15.29
CA VAL A 99 -5.51 -15.09 -16.71
C VAL A 99 -4.01 -15.37 -16.87
N VAL A 100 -3.64 -16.17 -17.89
CA VAL A 100 -2.24 -16.58 -18.10
C VAL A 100 -1.51 -15.55 -18.97
N ALA A 101 -0.49 -14.92 -18.40
CA ALA A 101 0.39 -14.02 -19.12
C ALA A 101 1.40 -14.78 -19.98
N PRO A 102 1.89 -14.16 -21.08
CA PRO A 102 3.02 -14.68 -21.86
C PRO A 102 4.31 -14.86 -21.05
N SER A 103 4.48 -14.14 -19.95
CA SER A 103 5.63 -14.26 -19.05
C SER A 103 5.31 -13.77 -17.64
N SER A 104 6.10 -14.24 -16.67
CA SER A 104 5.99 -13.84 -15.27
C SER A 104 6.17 -12.34 -15.05
N ALA A 105 7.02 -11.69 -15.84
CA ALA A 105 7.18 -10.24 -15.82
C ALA A 105 5.90 -9.50 -16.24
N GLN A 106 5.14 -10.03 -17.19
CA GLN A 106 3.89 -9.43 -17.63
C GLN A 106 2.75 -9.67 -16.64
N ALA A 107 2.66 -10.88 -16.08
CA ALA A 107 1.73 -11.17 -14.98
C ALA A 107 2.00 -10.26 -13.78
N GLY A 108 3.27 -10.15 -13.37
CA GLY A 108 3.70 -9.29 -12.29
C GLY A 108 3.44 -7.80 -12.55
N TRP A 109 3.68 -7.33 -13.79
CA TRP A 109 3.36 -5.95 -14.16
C TRP A 109 1.87 -5.64 -13.98
N LEU A 110 0.97 -6.49 -14.48
CA LEU A 110 -0.48 -6.29 -14.36
C LEU A 110 -0.95 -6.39 -12.90
N ALA A 111 -0.42 -7.36 -12.14
CA ALA A 111 -0.67 -7.53 -10.70
C ALA A 111 -0.29 -6.29 -9.89
N GLN A 112 0.78 -5.58 -10.28
CA GLN A 112 1.19 -4.34 -9.62
C GLN A 112 0.24 -3.17 -9.89
N GLN A 113 -0.53 -3.20 -10.98
CA GLN A 113 -1.47 -2.11 -11.33
C GLN A 113 -2.81 -2.23 -10.61
N ILE A 114 -3.23 -3.45 -10.25
CA ILE A 114 -4.57 -3.74 -9.71
C ILE A 114 -4.48 -4.03 -8.22
N ALA A 115 -5.31 -3.36 -7.42
CA ALA A 115 -5.24 -3.48 -5.96
C ALA A 115 -5.66 -4.88 -5.48
N GLY A 116 -4.84 -5.52 -4.63
CA GLY A 116 -5.11 -6.85 -4.09
C GLY A 116 -4.83 -8.01 -5.07
N ALA A 117 -4.47 -7.72 -6.32
CA ALA A 117 -4.02 -8.74 -7.27
C ALA A 117 -2.58 -9.18 -6.98
N PHE A 118 -2.25 -10.40 -7.38
CA PHE A 118 -0.92 -10.98 -7.27
C PHE A 118 -0.60 -11.82 -8.51
N SER A 119 0.66 -12.25 -8.64
CA SER A 119 1.10 -13.12 -9.74
C SER A 119 1.61 -14.46 -9.21
N ARG A 120 1.17 -15.57 -9.82
CA ARG A 120 1.64 -16.93 -9.55
C ARG A 120 2.33 -17.44 -10.82
N GLU A 121 3.67 -17.43 -10.83
CA GLU A 121 4.47 -17.72 -12.03
C GLU A 121 4.08 -16.81 -13.22
N ASN A 122 3.45 -17.37 -14.25
CA ASN A 122 2.95 -16.64 -15.41
C ASN A 122 1.44 -16.31 -15.30
N GLU A 123 0.79 -16.63 -14.20
CA GLU A 123 -0.63 -16.36 -13.98
C GLU A 123 -0.82 -15.04 -13.22
N PHE A 124 -1.65 -14.16 -13.75
CA PHE A 124 -2.20 -13.05 -12.99
C PHE A 124 -3.43 -13.54 -12.23
N VAL A 125 -3.52 -13.20 -10.96
CA VAL A 125 -4.60 -13.62 -10.07
C VAL A 125 -5.20 -12.41 -9.36
N MET A 126 -6.51 -12.25 -9.47
CA MET A 126 -7.30 -11.21 -8.82
C MET A 126 -8.37 -11.84 -7.92
N PRO A 127 -8.16 -11.82 -6.59
CA PRO A 127 -9.12 -12.34 -5.66
C PRO A 127 -10.32 -11.40 -5.54
N VAL A 128 -11.51 -11.98 -5.54
CA VAL A 128 -12.78 -11.33 -5.19
C VAL A 128 -13.27 -11.98 -3.91
N TRP A 129 -13.28 -11.24 -2.81
CA TRP A 129 -13.72 -11.75 -1.52
C TRP A 129 -15.24 -11.81 -1.44
N GLN A 130 -15.76 -12.74 -0.65
CA GLN A 130 -17.19 -12.79 -0.37
C GLN A 130 -17.65 -11.44 0.22
N PRO A 131 -18.59 -10.74 -0.43
CA PRO A 131 -19.09 -9.48 0.09
C PRO A 131 -19.82 -9.72 1.41
N HIS A 132 -19.43 -9.01 2.45
CA HIS A 132 -20.20 -8.97 3.69
C HIS A 132 -21.50 -8.21 3.42
N ALA A 133 -22.61 -8.65 4.01
CA ALA A 133 -23.98 -8.21 3.69
C ALA A 133 -24.26 -6.69 3.79
N GLN A 134 -23.27 -5.86 4.16
CA GLN A 134 -23.41 -4.42 4.36
C GLN A 134 -22.40 -3.56 3.56
N SER A 135 -21.48 -4.12 2.78
CA SER A 135 -20.48 -3.32 2.04
C SER A 135 -20.02 -4.01 0.77
N ALA A 136 -20.66 -3.70 -0.35
CA ALA A 136 -20.34 -4.21 -1.69
C ALA A 136 -19.91 -3.06 -2.63
N THR A 137 -19.02 -2.18 -2.17
CA THR A 137 -18.43 -1.12 -3.01
C THR A 137 -16.92 -1.34 -3.15
N SER A 138 -16.31 -0.97 -4.27
CA SER A 138 -14.84 -1.06 -4.48
C SER A 138 -14.03 -0.16 -3.53
N GLU A 139 -14.70 0.65 -2.74
CA GLU A 139 -14.14 1.62 -1.80
C GLU A 139 -13.38 0.95 -0.64
N ILE A 140 -13.46 -0.37 -0.52
CA ILE A 140 -12.76 -1.17 0.51
C ILE A 140 -11.28 -1.37 0.14
N TYR A 141 -10.89 -1.19 -1.12
CA TYR A 141 -9.51 -1.41 -1.57
C TYR A 141 -8.75 -0.11 -1.78
N LEU A 142 -7.52 -0.06 -1.28
CA LEU A 142 -6.63 1.08 -1.51
C LEU A 142 -6.10 1.03 -2.96
N HIS A 143 -6.52 1.99 -3.77
CA HIS A 143 -6.07 2.10 -5.16
C HIS A 143 -4.62 2.61 -5.21
N ARG A 144 -3.76 1.93 -5.98
CA ARG A 144 -2.32 2.26 -6.10
C ARG A 144 -2.01 3.32 -7.16
N VAL A 145 -2.99 3.63 -8.00
CA VAL A 145 -2.90 4.67 -9.03
C VAL A 145 -3.81 5.81 -8.60
N GLU A 146 -3.25 7.03 -8.61
CA GLU A 146 -3.97 8.23 -8.20
C GLU A 146 -5.20 8.47 -9.08
N GLN A 147 -6.40 8.40 -8.50
CA GLN A 147 -7.64 8.78 -9.17
C GLN A 147 -7.94 10.26 -8.95
N SER A 148 -7.53 11.13 -9.89
CA SER A 148 -7.70 12.59 -9.76
C SER A 148 -9.17 13.03 -9.66
N GLU A 149 -10.10 12.28 -10.25
CA GLU A 149 -11.55 12.59 -10.19
C GLU A 149 -12.22 12.11 -8.89
N LYS A 150 -11.58 11.19 -8.16
CA LYS A 150 -12.10 10.60 -6.91
C LYS A 150 -10.97 10.48 -5.89
N PRO A 151 -10.41 11.62 -5.41
CA PRO A 151 -9.25 11.62 -4.54
C PRO A 151 -9.48 10.92 -3.20
N TYR A 152 -10.73 10.82 -2.76
CA TYR A 152 -11.11 10.07 -1.56
C TYR A 152 -10.88 8.55 -1.71
N LEU A 153 -10.76 8.00 -2.92
CA LEU A 153 -10.40 6.60 -3.16
C LEU A 153 -8.88 6.34 -3.05
N ASN A 154 -8.07 7.40 -3.02
CA ASN A 154 -6.63 7.32 -2.75
C ASN A 154 -6.32 7.42 -1.24
N ALA A 155 -7.33 7.72 -0.42
CA ALA A 155 -7.22 7.77 1.03
C ALA A 155 -8.07 6.64 1.62
N MET A 156 -7.49 5.79 2.46
CA MET A 156 -8.29 4.82 3.21
C MET A 156 -9.11 5.58 4.26
N ALA A 157 -10.40 5.77 4.01
CA ALA A 157 -11.37 6.16 5.03
C ALA A 157 -12.09 4.91 5.53
N THR A 158 -11.35 3.98 6.12
CA THR A 158 -11.94 2.74 6.68
C THR A 158 -11.84 2.80 8.18
N GLU A 159 -12.96 2.60 8.87
CA GLU A 159 -12.95 2.02 10.21
C GLU A 159 -12.40 0.59 10.05
N LEU A 160 -11.09 0.44 10.28
CA LEU A 160 -10.42 -0.85 10.15
C LEU A 160 -10.71 -1.68 11.41
N ASP A 161 -11.84 -2.38 11.42
CA ASP A 161 -12.09 -3.44 12.39
C ASP A 161 -11.32 -4.69 11.94
N MET A 162 -10.22 -4.96 12.64
CA MET A 162 -9.34 -6.07 12.32
C MET A 162 -9.76 -7.39 12.95
N GLY A 163 -10.87 -7.47 13.70
CA GLY A 163 -11.47 -8.75 14.10
C GLY A 163 -10.48 -9.87 14.50
N LEU A 164 -9.44 -9.57 15.31
CA LEU A 164 -8.35 -10.46 15.77
C LEU A 164 -7.16 -10.70 14.82
N PHE A 165 -7.02 -9.96 13.72
CA PHE A 165 -5.86 -10.03 12.81
C PHE A 165 -4.77 -9.01 13.18
N ASP A 166 -3.50 -9.42 13.07
CA ASP A 166 -2.33 -8.60 13.38
C ASP A 166 -1.89 -7.74 12.19
N ILE A 167 -1.57 -6.46 12.43
CA ILE A 167 -0.77 -5.67 11.49
C ILE A 167 0.71 -5.93 11.80
N ILE A 168 1.41 -6.58 10.86
CA ILE A 168 2.84 -6.85 10.96
C ILE A 168 3.63 -6.03 9.93
N ASN A 169 4.91 -5.79 10.22
CA ASN A 169 5.86 -5.10 9.33
C ASN A 169 5.48 -3.64 8.97
N VAL A 170 4.99 -2.87 9.93
CA VAL A 170 4.78 -1.42 9.76
C VAL A 170 6.12 -0.70 9.92
N ASN A 171 6.58 -0.01 8.86
CA ASN A 171 7.85 0.72 8.92
C ASN A 171 7.72 2.03 9.72
N ASN A 172 6.66 2.81 9.48
CA ASN A 172 6.36 4.04 10.20
C ASN A 172 4.86 4.12 10.44
N LEU A 173 4.46 4.48 11.66
CA LEU A 173 3.08 4.77 12.03
C LEU A 173 3.01 6.21 12.55
N ASP A 174 2.49 7.12 11.74
CA ASP A 174 2.23 8.50 12.14
C ASP A 174 0.77 8.62 12.57
N MET A 175 0.53 9.00 13.82
CA MET A 175 -0.81 9.07 14.38
C MET A 175 -0.94 10.18 15.42
N GLN A 176 -2.11 10.83 15.45
CA GLN A 176 -2.40 11.88 16.42
C GLN A 176 -2.72 11.34 17.82
N ARG A 177 -3.31 10.14 17.89
CA ARG A 177 -3.67 9.47 19.15
C ARG A 177 -3.60 7.96 18.97
N LEU A 178 -2.87 7.31 19.88
CA LEU A 178 -2.88 5.87 20.07
C LEU A 178 -3.65 5.53 21.35
N THR A 179 -4.62 4.63 21.25
CA THR A 179 -5.26 3.99 22.41
C THR A 179 -4.97 2.50 22.30
N ALA A 180 -4.22 1.95 23.24
CA ALA A 180 -3.83 0.54 23.26
C ALA A 180 -3.83 0.01 24.69
N ASP A 181 -4.22 -1.26 24.87
CA ASP A 181 -4.16 -1.93 26.17
C ASP A 181 -2.73 -2.31 26.57
N ASN A 182 -1.89 -2.62 25.57
CA ASN A 182 -0.49 -2.95 25.76
C ASN A 182 0.36 -2.37 24.64
N VAL A 183 1.48 -1.77 25.01
CA VAL A 183 2.50 -1.28 24.08
C VAL A 183 3.83 -1.93 24.48
N ARG A 184 4.37 -2.77 23.59
CA ARG A 184 5.70 -3.37 23.74
C ARG A 184 6.62 -2.76 22.72
N THR A 185 7.63 -2.04 23.18
CA THR A 185 8.66 -1.43 22.34
C THR A 185 10.03 -1.61 23.00
N ASP A 186 11.08 -1.66 22.17
CA ASP A 186 12.47 -1.70 22.63
C ASP A 186 12.94 -0.31 23.09
N GLU A 187 12.45 0.74 22.43
CA GLU A 187 12.74 2.14 22.74
C GLU A 187 11.46 2.98 22.64
N LEU A 188 11.24 3.86 23.62
CA LEU A 188 10.14 4.82 23.64
C LEU A 188 10.71 6.22 23.85
N GLU A 189 10.69 7.04 22.81
CA GLU A 189 10.99 8.46 22.91
C GLU A 189 9.67 9.24 23.09
N ALA A 190 9.53 9.93 24.21
CA ALA A 190 8.33 10.71 24.52
C ALA A 190 8.70 12.04 25.18
N THR A 191 8.09 13.13 24.72
CA THR A 191 8.25 14.46 25.33
C THR A 191 7.60 14.55 26.71
N SER A 192 6.52 13.80 26.93
CA SER A 192 5.82 13.73 28.21
C SER A 192 5.17 12.37 28.36
N LEU A 193 5.34 11.77 29.54
CA LEU A 193 4.68 10.53 29.94
C LEU A 193 3.86 10.79 31.19
N LYS A 194 2.55 10.54 31.11
CA LYS A 194 1.65 10.59 32.26
C LYS A 194 1.12 9.19 32.54
N THR A 195 1.49 8.64 33.68
CA THR A 195 1.05 7.30 34.12
C THR A 195 0.53 7.36 35.56
N THR A 196 -0.35 6.43 35.91
CA THR A 196 -0.83 6.24 37.29
C THR A 196 0.18 5.45 38.12
N GLU A 197 0.81 4.45 37.50
CA GLU A 197 1.81 3.59 38.13
C GLU A 197 2.96 3.35 37.16
N LEU A 198 4.19 3.30 37.68
CA LEU A 198 5.39 3.03 36.90
C LEU A 198 6.21 1.96 37.60
N PHE A 199 6.26 0.78 36.99
CA PHE A 199 7.11 -0.33 37.44
C PHE A 199 8.34 -0.40 36.54
N VAL A 200 9.50 -0.02 37.08
CA VAL A 200 10.76 -0.02 36.36
C VAL A 200 11.83 -0.70 37.20
N THR A 201 12.68 -1.51 36.56
CA THR A 201 13.84 -2.12 37.22
C THR A 201 14.92 -1.09 37.52
N THR A 202 15.09 -0.11 36.63
CA THR A 202 16.07 0.97 36.78
C THR A 202 15.51 2.22 36.12
N LEU A 203 15.60 3.34 36.83
CA LEU A 203 15.22 4.65 36.34
C LEU A 203 16.47 5.53 36.32
N TYR A 204 16.89 5.95 35.13
CA TYR A 204 17.90 7.00 34.98
C TYR A 204 17.17 8.32 34.73
N ALA A 205 17.17 9.20 35.72
CA ALA A 205 16.56 10.51 35.63
C ALA A 205 17.59 11.57 36.06
N HIS A 206 17.59 12.71 35.36
CA HIS A 206 18.44 13.84 35.77
C HIS A 206 17.88 14.50 37.04
N ASP A 207 16.56 14.59 37.14
CA ASP A 207 15.84 15.09 38.31
C ASP A 207 14.52 14.31 38.47
N VAL A 208 14.08 14.17 39.71
CA VAL A 208 12.79 13.58 40.07
C VAL A 208 12.10 14.54 41.01
N ILE A 209 11.08 15.22 40.49
CA ILE A 209 10.27 16.16 41.26
C ILE A 209 8.97 15.46 41.65
N THR A 210 8.74 15.33 42.95
CA THR A 210 7.46 14.87 43.51
C THR A 210 6.67 16.07 44.03
N PRO A 211 5.36 15.93 44.30
CA PRO A 211 4.58 17.01 44.90
C PRO A 211 5.13 17.52 46.24
N THR A 212 5.93 16.71 46.94
CA THR A 212 6.41 17.00 48.30
C THR A 212 7.89 17.34 48.39
N THR A 213 8.72 16.89 47.44
CA THR A 213 10.17 17.14 47.45
C THR A 213 10.79 16.81 46.09
N SER A 214 12.01 17.28 45.82
CA SER A 214 12.82 16.82 44.68
C SER A 214 13.97 15.94 45.15
N LEU A 215 14.50 15.11 44.25
CA LEU A 215 15.69 14.31 44.52
C LEU A 215 16.89 15.21 44.87
N GLN A 216 16.98 16.37 44.22
CA GLN A 216 18.00 17.36 44.54
C GLN A 216 17.88 17.84 45.99
N GLU A 217 16.68 18.19 46.44
CA GLU A 217 16.45 18.64 47.82
C GLU A 217 16.77 17.56 48.85
N VAL A 218 16.44 16.29 48.55
CA VAL A 218 16.82 15.15 49.40
C VAL A 218 18.34 15.02 49.49
N THR A 219 19.04 15.20 48.38
CA THR A 219 20.51 15.14 48.31
C THR A 219 21.15 16.27 49.11
N ASP A 220 20.63 17.49 48.97
CA ASP A 220 21.11 18.67 49.70
C ASP A 220 20.90 18.52 51.21
N ARG A 221 19.72 18.05 51.63
CA ARG A 221 19.43 17.77 53.04
C ARG A 221 20.32 16.66 53.60
N LEU A 222 20.60 15.62 52.82
CA LEU A 222 21.50 14.55 53.23
C LEU A 222 22.93 15.08 53.45
N ALA A 223 23.40 15.97 52.58
CA ALA A 223 24.70 16.62 52.74
C ALA A 223 24.77 17.46 54.02
N GLU A 224 23.73 18.26 54.29
CA GLU A 224 23.60 19.03 55.53
C GLU A 224 23.64 18.13 56.77
N TYR A 225 22.87 17.03 56.78
CA TYR A 225 22.89 16.07 57.88
C TYR A 225 24.25 15.41 58.09
N VAL A 226 24.99 15.14 57.01
CA VAL A 226 26.35 14.59 57.07
C VAL A 226 27.32 15.61 57.70
N GLU A 227 27.19 16.90 57.38
CA GLU A 227 28.02 17.94 58.00
C GLU A 227 27.71 18.09 59.50
N LEU A 228 26.44 18.16 59.87
CA LEU A 228 26.01 18.24 61.27
C LEU A 228 26.47 17.02 62.09
N TRP A 229 26.41 15.82 61.50
CA TRP A 229 26.90 14.60 62.13
C TRP A 229 28.41 14.68 62.40
N LYS A 230 29.20 15.13 61.42
CA LYS A 230 30.65 15.31 61.57
C LYS A 230 30.97 16.33 62.67
N GLU A 231 30.25 17.44 62.74
CA GLU A 231 30.44 18.43 63.80
C GLU A 231 30.12 17.85 65.19
N CYS A 232 29.05 17.07 65.30
CA CYS A 232 28.69 16.41 66.55
C CYS A 232 29.74 15.39 67.01
N GLN A 233 30.34 14.64 66.08
CA GLN A 233 31.47 13.74 66.37
C GLN A 233 32.69 14.50 66.88
N LEU A 234 33.03 15.63 66.25
CA LEU A 234 34.15 16.49 66.68
C LEU A 234 33.95 17.07 68.08
N GLN A 235 32.71 17.34 68.47
CA GLN A 235 32.36 17.79 69.82
C GLN A 235 32.29 16.65 70.86
N GLY A 236 32.48 15.39 70.45
CA GLY A 236 32.39 14.22 71.33
C GLY A 236 30.98 13.93 71.85
N LYS A 237 29.95 14.48 71.20
CA LYS A 237 28.53 14.34 71.61
C LYS A 237 27.81 13.22 70.85
N CYS A 238 28.32 12.84 69.67
CA CYS A 238 27.82 11.74 68.87
C CYS A 238 28.93 10.71 68.66
N SER A 239 28.59 9.42 68.75
CA SER A 239 29.51 8.29 68.53
C SER A 239 28.97 7.38 67.43
#